data_AF-A0A1M3KX12-F1
#
_entry.id   AF-A0A1M3KX12-F1
#
_cell.length_a   1.000
_cell.length_b   1.000
_cell.length_c   1.000
_cell.angle_alpha   90.00
_cell.angle_beta   90.00
_cell.angle_gamma   90.00
#
_symmetry.space_group_name_H-M   'P 1'
#
loop_
_entity.id
_entity.type
_entity.pdbx_description
1 polymer ?
#
loop_
_entity_poly.entity_id
_entity_poly.type
_entity_poly.pdbx_seq_one_letter_code
_entity_poly.pdbx_strand_id
1 'polypeptide(L)'
;MMSGTITMLVAVGVVMSFQHVDLHAQTDGIQTFQGFRIERNDQPGAFITFLPPSSAITAYTLRWPPTPPTTGQALAVTGTGPYQLTWSSNVGVTIELVSSSNGNLRRVGSLNEGGIAGTPGNYSNDFQGSRTNSSQTASGNYSLIGGGQNNTASGNYSLVLGGLGNTASGQYSLVAGGNGNTASGQGSAILGGNSNTNAGTNAAIGGGANNSISAAGSGGFIGGGTNNQLSGANAFVGGGQDNNASGVYSVIGGGASNVASDTGAVVGGGSGNTASGRRSVVVGGANNTASGQRSFIGAGQNNIASGTNSVIGGGASNTASGLNATAAGGNSNSAGGDYSFIGGGQSNTISTGTHAAIGAGQSNSITGNHSFIGGGSSNSIASNFSTIPGGRNMTLAAGADGSFGFNGGGNVMSISTANAFVIANSNLWLANNSNSARELRFYEAYNTSGAYPGANTNYVSFKAPAATNANLNNTYTLPDRVGAAGQVLRLSAATTTTGTMEWVDGVTTIRANTVNVTADNQAITAAQLDNMTFVRFNSDGVPANRTITLPNGITNGYRLIIRCVAAAAGNGIELVNGGNLSLNGGALLENLDTIMLVWDGTSNLWVELSRSNN
;
A
#
# COMPACT_ATOMS: atom_id res chain seq x y z
N MET A 1 72.95 23.87 56.57
CA MET A 1 72.78 25.18 55.89
C MET A 1 73.63 25.16 54.63
N MET A 2 73.10 25.63 53.49
CA MET A 2 73.78 25.79 52.17
C MET A 2 74.28 24.46 51.52
N SER A 3 74.01 24.09 50.25
CA SER A 3 74.03 24.74 48.91
C SER A 3 75.40 24.58 48.21
N GLY A 4 75.52 24.13 46.94
CA GLY A 4 74.50 23.60 46.01
C GLY A 4 75.03 23.22 44.60
N THR A 5 74.45 22.16 44.01
CA THR A 5 74.18 21.87 42.56
C THR A 5 75.18 22.17 41.41
N ILE A 6 75.42 21.11 40.57
CA ILE A 6 75.36 21.09 39.07
C ILE A 6 76.46 21.86 38.29
N THR A 7 77.15 21.35 37.24
CA THR A 7 77.28 20.05 36.51
C THR A 7 78.71 19.99 35.88
N MET A 8 79.19 19.11 34.95
CA MET A 8 78.63 18.08 34.03
C MET A 8 79.71 17.01 33.70
N LEU A 9 79.49 16.13 32.69
CA LEU A 9 80.48 15.18 32.16
C LEU A 9 80.44 15.12 30.62
N VAL A 10 81.60 14.96 29.97
CA VAL A 10 81.74 14.82 28.50
C VAL A 10 81.82 13.35 28.10
N ALA A 11 81.10 12.95 27.06
CA ALA A 11 81.11 11.59 26.52
C ALA A 11 82.09 11.45 25.33
N VAL A 12 82.65 10.25 25.16
CA VAL A 12 83.57 9.90 24.06
C VAL A 12 83.09 8.63 23.37
N GLY A 13 82.90 8.70 22.05
CA GLY A 13 83.27 7.60 21.14
C GLY A 13 82.17 6.73 20.49
N VAL A 14 82.35 6.57 19.16
CA VAL A 14 82.34 5.29 18.42
C VAL A 14 81.01 4.68 17.91
N VAL A 15 80.82 4.84 16.59
CA VAL A 15 80.28 3.89 15.58
C VAL A 15 78.80 3.45 15.61
N MET A 16 78.16 3.62 14.43
CA MET A 16 77.27 2.63 13.80
C MET A 16 77.40 2.73 12.26
N SER A 17 76.83 1.78 11.50
CA SER A 17 77.19 1.52 10.09
C SER A 17 75.98 1.41 9.12
N PHE A 18 76.08 0.56 8.09
CA PHE A 18 75.16 0.29 6.95
C PHE A 18 75.19 1.33 5.81
N GLN A 19 75.35 1.02 4.50
CA GLN A 19 75.21 -0.15 3.58
C GLN A 19 73.95 -0.16 2.68
N HIS A 20 74.18 0.14 1.39
CA HIS A 20 73.30 0.02 0.20
C HIS A 20 71.98 0.82 0.12
N VAL A 21 71.71 1.35 -1.08
CA VAL A 21 70.77 0.77 -2.09
C VAL A 21 70.92 1.53 -3.42
N ASP A 22 70.85 0.82 -4.55
CA ASP A 22 70.86 1.38 -5.92
C ASP A 22 69.46 1.77 -6.43
N LEU A 23 69.39 2.53 -7.54
CA LEU A 23 68.26 2.46 -8.48
C LEU A 23 68.64 2.94 -9.90
N HIS A 24 68.13 2.21 -10.90
CA HIS A 24 68.34 2.45 -12.34
C HIS A 24 67.38 3.51 -12.92
N ALA A 25 67.78 4.11 -14.04
CA ALA A 25 66.86 4.75 -15.00
C ALA A 25 67.02 4.08 -16.37
N GLN A 26 65.91 3.75 -17.03
CA GLN A 26 65.89 3.11 -18.35
C GLN A 26 65.63 4.16 -19.44
N THR A 27 66.23 3.97 -20.62
CA THR A 27 66.04 4.87 -21.76
C THR A 27 64.70 4.63 -22.45
N ASP A 28 63.79 5.59 -22.34
CA ASP A 28 63.21 6.29 -23.50
C ASP A 28 62.32 7.46 -23.05
N GLY A 29 62.29 8.54 -23.85
CA GLY A 29 61.32 9.65 -23.82
C GLY A 29 60.77 10.16 -22.47
N ILE A 30 61.21 11.36 -22.06
CA ILE A 30 60.81 12.14 -20.86
C ILE A 30 61.62 11.80 -19.59
N GLN A 31 62.65 12.61 -19.34
CA GLN A 31 63.39 12.60 -18.07
C GLN A 31 62.79 13.63 -17.09
N THR A 32 62.06 13.17 -16.07
CA THR A 32 61.67 13.99 -14.92
C THR A 32 61.70 13.18 -13.63
N PHE A 33 62.77 13.27 -12.84
CA PHE A 33 62.71 12.94 -11.41
C PHE A 33 63.56 13.86 -10.54
N GLN A 34 62.83 14.57 -9.67
CA GLN A 34 63.14 15.07 -8.32
C GLN A 34 64.59 14.95 -7.81
N GLY A 35 65.20 16.09 -7.47
CA GLY A 35 66.46 16.15 -6.72
C GLY A 35 66.28 15.98 -5.20
N PHE A 36 67.37 15.66 -4.50
CA PHE A 36 67.40 15.35 -3.07
C PHE A 36 68.65 15.92 -2.36
N ARG A 37 68.60 16.02 -1.02
CA ARG A 37 69.63 16.64 -0.15
C ARG A 37 70.65 15.62 0.35
N ILE A 38 71.90 16.06 0.53
CA ILE A 38 73.02 15.28 1.08
C ILE A 38 73.68 16.08 2.19
N GLU A 39 74.05 15.44 3.30
CA GLU A 39 74.94 16.01 4.33
C GLU A 39 75.99 14.98 4.80
N ARG A 40 77.14 15.49 5.25
CA ARG A 40 78.22 14.77 5.95
C ARG A 40 78.69 15.64 7.11
N ASN A 41 79.29 15.03 8.14
CA ASN A 41 79.77 15.77 9.31
C ASN A 41 81.15 16.43 9.10
N ASP A 42 81.85 16.08 8.02
CA ASP A 42 83.29 16.27 7.85
C ASP A 42 83.72 16.50 6.37
N GLN A 43 83.33 17.68 5.85
CA GLN A 43 83.88 18.37 4.66
C GLN A 43 83.49 17.85 3.24
N PRO A 44 83.57 18.72 2.18
CA PRO A 44 82.76 18.55 0.97
C PRO A 44 83.54 18.60 -0.37
N GLY A 45 82.82 18.36 -1.49
CA GLY A 45 83.12 19.04 -2.76
C GLY A 45 83.30 18.19 -4.02
N ALA A 46 82.19 17.78 -4.66
CA ALA A 46 82.09 17.58 -6.11
C ALA A 46 80.61 17.67 -6.55
N PHE A 47 80.36 18.03 -7.82
CA PHE A 47 79.01 18.30 -8.35
C PHE A 47 78.35 17.06 -8.97
N ILE A 48 77.03 17.10 -9.10
CA ILE A 48 76.29 16.40 -10.16
C ILE A 48 75.64 17.47 -11.05
N THR A 49 75.70 17.26 -12.37
CA THR A 49 75.53 18.31 -13.38
C THR A 49 74.12 18.35 -13.98
N PHE A 50 73.59 19.57 -14.23
CA PHE A 50 72.36 19.77 -15.01
C PHE A 50 72.69 20.08 -16.48
N LEU A 51 72.00 19.40 -17.42
CA LEU A 51 72.06 19.62 -18.87
C LEU A 51 70.70 19.23 -19.50
N PRO A 52 70.29 19.80 -20.65
CA PRO A 52 70.38 21.21 -21.02
C PRO A 52 69.07 21.77 -21.66
N PRO A 53 68.73 23.06 -21.52
CA PRO A 53 67.67 23.70 -22.31
C PRO A 53 68.20 24.82 -23.24
N SER A 54 68.39 24.47 -24.53
CA SER A 54 68.24 25.27 -25.77
C SER A 54 68.71 26.74 -25.95
N SER A 55 69.15 27.50 -24.95
CA SER A 55 69.68 28.86 -25.17
C SER A 55 70.82 29.25 -24.21
N ALA A 56 71.71 30.14 -24.68
CA ALA A 56 73.02 30.34 -24.07
C ALA A 56 72.98 31.26 -22.83
N ILE A 57 73.38 30.72 -21.68
CA ILE A 57 73.79 31.47 -20.48
C ILE A 57 75.19 30.97 -20.09
N THR A 58 76.10 31.89 -19.74
CA THR A 58 77.45 31.55 -19.32
C THR A 58 77.43 30.69 -18.05
N ALA A 59 78.03 29.49 -18.11
CA ALA A 59 78.10 28.59 -16.96
C ALA A 59 78.90 29.23 -15.79
N TYR A 60 78.33 29.20 -14.58
CA TYR A 60 78.97 29.69 -13.37
C TYR A 60 79.12 28.56 -12.35
N THR A 61 80.32 28.45 -11.75
CA THR A 61 80.62 27.44 -10.73
C THR A 61 80.56 28.06 -9.35
N LEU A 62 79.51 27.75 -8.58
CA LEU A 62 79.46 28.05 -7.14
C LEU A 62 80.59 27.28 -6.44
N ARG A 63 81.63 28.01 -5.99
CA ARG A 63 82.66 27.43 -5.12
C ARG A 63 82.21 27.51 -3.67
N TRP A 64 82.20 26.36 -2.99
CA TRP A 64 82.00 26.25 -1.55
C TRP A 64 83.24 26.77 -0.80
N PRO A 65 83.12 27.33 0.42
CA PRO A 65 84.29 27.71 1.21
C PRO A 65 85.16 26.48 1.53
N PRO A 66 86.49 26.54 1.37
CA PRO A 66 87.38 25.40 1.64
C PRO A 66 87.68 25.18 3.14
N THR A 67 87.01 25.91 4.04
CA THR A 67 87.19 25.86 5.48
C THR A 67 85.86 25.59 6.21
N PRO A 68 85.87 25.02 7.42
CA PRO A 68 84.68 24.97 8.28
C PRO A 68 84.27 26.39 8.74
N PRO A 69 82.98 26.61 9.07
CA PRO A 69 82.53 27.82 9.75
C PRO A 69 82.99 27.83 11.21
N THR A 70 83.26 29.02 11.75
CA THR A 70 83.35 29.23 13.21
C THR A 70 81.98 29.63 13.78
N THR A 71 81.80 29.43 15.10
CA THR A 71 80.54 29.73 15.79
C THR A 71 80.10 31.18 15.56
N GLY A 72 78.90 31.36 15.00
CA GLY A 72 78.34 32.68 14.67
C GLY A 72 78.52 33.12 13.21
N GLN A 73 79.23 32.35 12.37
CA GLN A 73 79.29 32.61 10.93
C GLN A 73 78.11 32.01 10.16
N ALA A 74 77.63 32.73 9.14
CA ALA A 74 76.65 32.28 8.17
C ALA A 74 77.27 32.19 6.76
N LEU A 75 76.73 31.31 5.90
CA LEU A 75 77.15 31.22 4.51
C LEU A 75 76.54 32.39 3.73
N ALA A 76 77.37 33.16 3.03
CA ALA A 76 76.98 34.37 2.30
C ALA A 76 77.58 34.40 0.88
N VAL A 77 77.00 35.20 -0.01
CA VAL A 77 77.48 35.40 -1.40
C VAL A 77 78.23 36.73 -1.50
N THR A 78 79.40 36.73 -2.14
CA THR A 78 80.25 37.93 -2.26
C THR A 78 80.78 38.15 -3.69
N GLY A 79 80.67 39.39 -4.19
CA GLY A 79 81.28 39.86 -5.44
C GLY A 79 80.28 40.15 -6.57
N THR A 80 80.72 40.93 -7.56
CA THR A 80 79.97 41.28 -8.79
C THR A 80 80.33 40.36 -9.98
N GLY A 81 80.84 39.16 -9.69
CA GLY A 81 81.24 38.14 -10.65
C GLY A 81 80.66 36.77 -10.29
N PRO A 82 81.12 35.66 -10.88
CA PRO A 82 80.57 34.32 -10.65
C PRO A 82 80.53 33.99 -9.15
N TYR A 83 79.31 33.82 -8.63
CA TYR A 83 79.00 33.90 -7.20
C TYR A 83 79.88 33.00 -6.34
N GLN A 84 80.70 33.60 -5.49
CA GLN A 84 81.51 32.90 -4.50
C GLN A 84 80.79 32.83 -3.16
N LEU A 85 80.80 31.65 -2.54
CA LEU A 85 80.27 31.44 -1.20
C LEU A 85 81.40 31.65 -0.17
N THR A 86 81.12 32.39 0.89
CA THR A 86 82.05 32.69 1.99
C THR A 86 81.37 32.58 3.35
N TRP A 87 82.14 32.35 4.40
CA TRP A 87 81.63 32.40 5.79
C TRP A 87 81.74 33.83 6.33
N SER A 88 80.59 34.46 6.58
CA SER A 88 80.46 35.84 7.05
C SER A 88 80.03 35.89 8.52
N SER A 89 80.68 36.75 9.31
CA SER A 89 80.27 37.06 10.69
C SER A 89 79.16 38.12 10.77
N ASN A 90 78.81 38.78 9.67
CA ASN A 90 77.68 39.71 9.62
C ASN A 90 76.39 38.94 9.34
N VAL A 91 75.53 38.83 10.35
CA VAL A 91 74.23 38.09 10.35
C VAL A 91 73.14 38.83 9.55
N GLY A 92 73.51 39.51 8.46
CA GLY A 92 72.62 40.37 7.66
C GLY A 92 72.20 39.80 6.30
N VAL A 93 72.81 38.70 5.83
CA VAL A 93 72.54 38.12 4.51
C VAL A 93 72.36 36.61 4.61
N THR A 94 71.13 36.16 4.84
CA THR A 94 70.73 34.77 4.61
C THR A 94 70.82 34.48 3.12
N ILE A 95 71.38 33.33 2.71
CA ILE A 95 71.25 32.87 1.31
C ILE A 95 69.78 32.60 1.04
N GLU A 96 69.17 33.46 0.23
CA GLU A 96 67.82 33.24 -0.28
C GLU A 96 67.90 32.39 -1.54
N LEU A 97 67.42 31.14 -1.44
CA LEU A 97 67.12 30.31 -2.60
C LEU A 97 65.86 30.84 -3.29
N VAL A 98 65.96 32.00 -3.94
CA VAL A 98 64.97 32.49 -4.88
C VAL A 98 64.96 31.51 -6.06
N SER A 99 63.95 30.66 -6.13
CA SER A 99 63.73 29.86 -7.33
C SER A 99 63.37 30.81 -8.48
N SER A 100 63.93 30.56 -9.66
CA SER A 100 63.78 31.48 -10.80
C SER A 100 62.33 31.56 -11.29
N SER A 101 62.04 32.59 -12.08
CA SER A 101 60.72 33.23 -12.25
C SER A 101 59.60 32.42 -12.95
N ASN A 102 59.59 31.08 -12.85
CA ASN A 102 58.46 30.22 -13.22
C ASN A 102 58.49 28.79 -12.59
N GLY A 103 59.18 28.57 -11.45
CA GLY A 103 59.17 27.26 -10.77
C GLY A 103 59.54 27.34 -9.29
N ASN A 104 58.97 26.48 -8.44
CA ASN A 104 58.92 26.68 -6.98
C ASN A 104 60.13 26.21 -6.16
N LEU A 105 60.42 26.97 -5.10
CA LEU A 105 60.78 26.46 -3.79
C LEU A 105 60.23 27.42 -2.71
N ARG A 106 59.17 27.07 -1.97
CA ARG A 106 58.69 27.96 -0.89
C ARG A 106 59.50 27.79 0.39
N ARG A 107 59.95 28.93 0.92
CA ARG A 107 61.02 29.09 1.91
C ARG A 107 60.62 28.69 3.34
N VAL A 108 61.65 28.26 4.08
CA VAL A 108 61.72 28.01 5.54
C VAL A 108 61.00 29.07 6.37
N GLY A 109 60.34 28.61 7.45
CA GLY A 109 59.59 29.46 8.36
C GLY A 109 60.44 30.50 9.11
N SER A 110 60.07 31.76 8.91
CA SER A 110 60.36 32.89 9.80
C SER A 110 59.10 33.76 9.85
N LEU A 111 58.78 34.33 11.01
CA LEU A 111 57.52 35.03 11.29
C LEU A 111 57.18 36.07 10.22
N ASN A 112 55.98 35.98 9.65
CA ASN A 112 55.33 37.03 8.88
C ASN A 112 53.86 37.04 9.29
N GLU A 113 53.43 38.09 9.97
CA GLU A 113 52.05 38.20 10.45
C GLU A 113 51.10 38.51 9.29
N GLY A 114 49.96 37.82 9.24
CA GLY A 114 49.03 37.89 8.11
C GLY A 114 48.28 39.22 8.05
N GLY A 115 48.12 39.76 6.84
CA GLY A 115 47.41 41.04 6.66
C GLY A 115 47.03 41.43 5.23
N ILE A 116 47.47 40.69 4.20
CA ILE A 116 47.17 41.00 2.79
C ILE A 116 46.68 39.74 2.08
N ALA A 117 45.69 39.87 1.19
CA ALA A 117 45.16 38.76 0.40
C ALA A 117 46.25 38.14 -0.50
N GLY A 118 46.88 37.08 0.00
CA GLY A 118 48.00 36.39 -0.65
C GLY A 118 49.23 36.14 0.23
N THR A 119 49.29 36.70 1.45
CA THR A 119 50.31 36.31 2.43
C THR A 119 50.09 34.87 2.90
N PRO A 120 51.09 33.97 2.85
CA PRO A 120 50.98 32.65 3.45
C PRO A 120 50.86 32.71 4.98
N GLY A 121 50.17 31.73 5.58
CA GLY A 121 49.99 31.66 7.04
C GLY A 121 51.22 31.12 7.78
N ASN A 122 51.26 31.23 9.11
CA ASN A 122 52.36 30.69 9.91
C ASN A 122 52.49 29.17 9.72
N TYR A 123 53.72 28.69 9.51
CA TYR A 123 54.05 27.28 9.24
C TYR A 123 53.33 26.63 8.04
N SER A 124 52.72 27.42 7.15
CA SER A 124 52.08 26.92 5.94
C SER A 124 53.08 26.50 4.86
N ASN A 125 52.65 25.64 3.93
CA ASN A 125 53.41 25.19 2.76
C ASN A 125 52.62 25.44 1.46
N ASP A 126 53.26 25.89 0.38
CA ASP A 126 52.60 26.12 -0.92
C ASP A 126 53.54 25.74 -2.06
N PHE A 127 53.16 24.74 -2.84
CA PHE A 127 53.97 24.15 -3.92
C PHE A 127 53.27 24.20 -5.29
N GLN A 128 52.19 24.98 -5.46
CA GLN A 128 51.46 25.08 -6.74
C GLN A 128 52.29 25.74 -7.85
N GLY A 129 52.32 25.15 -9.05
CA GLY A 129 53.18 25.56 -10.16
C GLY A 129 52.81 26.91 -10.80
N SER A 130 51.58 27.39 -10.62
CA SER A 130 51.16 28.73 -11.05
C SER A 130 49.92 29.21 -10.28
N ARG A 131 49.68 30.53 -10.30
CA ARG A 131 48.48 31.18 -9.76
C ARG A 131 48.08 32.38 -10.63
N THR A 132 46.79 32.64 -10.78
CA THR A 132 46.20 33.78 -11.51
C THR A 132 45.70 34.90 -10.61
N ASN A 133 45.57 34.65 -9.31
CA ASN A 133 45.19 35.63 -8.28
C ASN A 133 46.13 35.51 -7.08
N SER A 134 46.42 36.61 -6.38
CA SER A 134 47.24 36.56 -5.16
C SER A 134 46.58 35.76 -4.04
N SER A 135 45.24 35.77 -3.95
CA SER A 135 44.48 35.02 -2.93
C SER A 135 44.65 33.50 -3.01
N GLN A 136 45.04 32.96 -4.16
CA GLN A 136 45.33 31.55 -4.39
C GLN A 136 46.66 31.20 -3.72
N THR A 137 46.63 30.93 -2.42
CA THR A 137 47.80 30.65 -1.59
C THR A 137 47.43 29.82 -0.36
N ALA A 138 48.44 29.30 0.34
CA ALA A 138 48.30 28.65 1.64
C ALA A 138 48.31 29.70 2.77
N SER A 139 47.23 30.48 2.89
CA SER A 139 47.11 31.62 3.83
C SER A 139 46.66 31.24 5.24
N GLY A 140 46.12 30.03 5.45
CA GLY A 140 45.80 29.54 6.78
C GLY A 140 47.06 29.11 7.56
N ASN A 141 47.05 29.27 8.88
CA ASN A 141 48.14 28.75 9.73
C ASN A 141 48.19 27.22 9.62
N TYR A 142 49.38 26.64 9.47
CA TYR A 142 49.62 25.20 9.22
C TYR A 142 48.91 24.63 7.98
N SER A 143 48.48 25.47 7.04
CA SER A 143 47.85 24.99 5.78
C SER A 143 48.88 24.46 4.77
N LEU A 144 48.45 23.59 3.86
CA LEU A 144 49.30 23.03 2.80
C LEU A 144 48.61 23.05 1.44
N ILE A 145 49.27 23.60 0.44
CA ILE A 145 49.00 23.34 -0.98
C ILE A 145 50.11 22.44 -1.53
N GLY A 146 49.79 21.18 -1.85
CA GLY A 146 50.73 20.16 -2.29
C GLY A 146 51.22 20.29 -3.74
N GLY A 147 50.52 21.05 -4.58
CA GLY A 147 50.86 21.23 -5.99
C GLY A 147 49.70 21.80 -6.82
N GLY A 148 49.68 21.50 -8.11
CA GLY A 148 48.63 21.94 -9.02
C GLY A 148 48.76 23.41 -9.44
N GLN A 149 47.63 24.08 -9.71
CA GLN A 149 47.56 25.49 -10.11
C GLN A 149 46.33 26.19 -9.54
N ASN A 150 46.42 27.50 -9.29
CA ASN A 150 45.28 28.36 -8.88
C ASN A 150 44.56 27.92 -7.58
N ASN A 151 45.25 27.22 -6.69
CA ASN A 151 44.69 26.61 -5.49
C ASN A 151 44.76 27.56 -4.27
N THR A 152 43.81 27.41 -3.34
CA THR A 152 43.68 28.23 -2.13
C THR A 152 43.53 27.34 -0.89
N ALA A 153 44.35 27.55 0.14
CA ALA A 153 44.24 26.88 1.44
C ALA A 153 44.25 27.94 2.55
N SER A 154 43.10 28.57 2.79
CA SER A 154 42.96 29.73 3.68
C SER A 154 42.44 29.39 5.08
N GLY A 155 41.89 28.18 5.28
CA GLY A 155 41.52 27.70 6.60
C GLY A 155 42.73 27.29 7.43
N ASN A 156 42.73 27.54 8.74
CA ASN A 156 43.78 27.02 9.63
C ASN A 156 43.77 25.47 9.59
N TYR A 157 44.94 24.86 9.40
CA TYR A 157 45.14 23.43 9.15
C TYR A 157 44.41 22.87 7.91
N SER A 158 44.07 23.71 6.93
CA SER A 158 43.44 23.26 5.67
C SER A 158 44.45 22.68 4.69
N LEU A 159 43.99 21.76 3.83
CA LEU A 159 44.83 20.99 2.92
C LEU A 159 44.24 20.95 1.51
N VAL A 160 44.99 21.41 0.51
CA VAL A 160 44.74 21.14 -0.91
C VAL A 160 45.90 20.33 -1.47
N LEU A 161 45.72 19.03 -1.75
CA LEU A 161 46.85 18.20 -2.24
C LEU A 161 47.30 18.59 -3.66
N GLY A 162 46.40 19.13 -4.49
CA GLY A 162 46.73 19.62 -5.83
C GLY A 162 45.50 19.90 -6.68
N GLY A 163 45.61 19.68 -8.00
CA GLY A 163 44.55 19.96 -8.98
C GLY A 163 44.52 21.42 -9.43
N LEU A 164 43.38 21.85 -9.97
CA LEU A 164 43.20 23.20 -10.56
C LEU A 164 42.08 23.96 -9.84
N GLY A 165 42.35 25.17 -9.36
CA GLY A 165 41.29 26.08 -8.87
C GLY A 165 40.58 25.63 -7.59
N ASN A 166 41.16 24.71 -6.81
CA ASN A 166 40.55 24.14 -5.61
C ASN A 166 40.72 25.06 -4.39
N THR A 167 39.71 25.12 -3.52
CA THR A 167 39.68 25.99 -2.34
C THR A 167 39.36 25.20 -1.07
N ALA A 168 40.25 25.25 -0.08
CA ALA A 168 40.04 24.74 1.28
C ALA A 168 40.07 25.93 2.26
N SER A 169 38.90 26.46 2.61
CA SER A 169 38.75 27.68 3.44
C SER A 169 38.20 27.41 4.85
N GLY A 170 37.66 26.23 5.10
CA GLY A 170 37.25 25.80 6.44
C GLY A 170 38.46 25.42 7.32
N GLN A 171 38.35 25.64 8.63
CA GLN A 171 39.35 25.11 9.57
C GLN A 171 39.37 23.57 9.48
N TYR A 172 40.54 22.96 9.36
CA TYR A 172 40.74 21.53 9.10
C TYR A 172 40.09 21.00 7.80
N SER A 173 39.73 21.86 6.83
CA SER A 173 39.10 21.37 5.59
C SER A 173 40.09 20.78 4.58
N LEU A 174 39.64 19.78 3.82
CA LEU A 174 40.44 19.01 2.86
C LEU A 174 39.85 19.09 1.45
N VAL A 175 40.69 19.39 0.46
CA VAL A 175 40.45 19.05 -0.96
C VAL A 175 41.60 18.20 -1.47
N ALA A 176 41.37 16.90 -1.70
CA ALA A 176 42.43 15.98 -2.14
C ALA A 176 42.82 16.14 -3.62
N GLY A 177 42.07 16.92 -4.41
CA GLY A 177 42.42 17.28 -5.79
C GLY A 177 41.21 17.64 -6.64
N GLY A 178 41.33 17.41 -7.95
CA GLY A 178 40.27 17.70 -8.92
C GLY A 178 40.32 19.12 -9.48
N ASN A 179 39.18 19.64 -9.94
CA ASN A 179 39.07 20.95 -10.59
C ASN A 179 37.91 21.78 -10.00
N GLY A 180 38.20 22.94 -9.41
CA GLY A 180 37.19 23.90 -8.94
C GLY A 180 36.41 23.49 -7.67
N ASN A 181 36.91 22.53 -6.89
CA ASN A 181 36.22 22.06 -5.69
C ASN A 181 36.43 23.02 -4.50
N THR A 182 35.38 23.27 -3.69
CA THR A 182 35.41 24.23 -2.57
C THR A 182 34.95 23.59 -1.25
N ALA A 183 35.88 23.39 -0.30
CA ALA A 183 35.62 22.89 1.05
C ALA A 183 35.72 24.03 2.09
N SER A 184 34.58 24.58 2.49
CA SER A 184 34.46 25.77 3.35
C SER A 184 33.91 25.49 4.76
N GLY A 185 33.28 24.33 4.99
CA GLY A 185 32.86 23.91 6.34
C GLY A 185 34.05 23.53 7.23
N GLN A 186 33.92 23.73 8.55
CA GLN A 186 34.92 23.24 9.51
C GLN A 186 34.99 21.70 9.43
N GLY A 187 36.19 21.12 9.27
CA GLY A 187 36.37 19.67 9.07
C GLY A 187 35.75 19.12 7.79
N SER A 188 35.38 19.97 6.82
CA SER A 188 34.77 19.53 5.56
C SER A 188 35.79 18.87 4.62
N ALA A 189 35.39 17.80 3.94
CA ALA A 189 36.27 17.08 3.00
C ALA A 189 35.67 16.99 1.58
N ILE A 190 36.52 17.08 0.57
CA ILE A 190 36.23 16.72 -0.83
C ILE A 190 37.40 15.87 -1.35
N LEU A 191 37.15 14.62 -1.73
CA LEU A 191 38.22 13.70 -2.15
C LEU A 191 38.63 13.87 -3.63
N GLY A 192 37.91 14.66 -4.42
CA GLY A 192 38.26 14.98 -5.80
C GLY A 192 37.05 15.43 -6.63
N GLY A 193 37.10 15.17 -7.93
CA GLY A 193 36.01 15.50 -8.86
C GLY A 193 36.07 16.93 -9.41
N ASN A 194 34.95 17.46 -9.88
CA ASN A 194 34.84 18.81 -10.45
C ASN A 194 33.72 19.64 -9.82
N SER A 195 34.00 20.91 -9.49
CA SER A 195 33.00 21.90 -9.07
C SER A 195 32.17 21.52 -7.84
N ASN A 196 32.62 20.57 -7.02
CA ASN A 196 31.89 20.15 -5.82
C ASN A 196 32.07 21.20 -4.71
N THR A 197 31.01 21.48 -3.94
CA THR A 197 31.01 22.48 -2.87
C THR A 197 30.59 21.85 -1.55
N ASN A 198 31.36 22.03 -0.49
CA ASN A 198 31.10 21.47 0.83
C ASN A 198 31.25 22.54 1.92
N ALA A 199 30.12 23.13 2.31
CA ALA A 199 30.01 24.10 3.40
C ALA A 199 29.59 23.46 4.74
N GLY A 200 29.29 22.15 4.77
CA GLY A 200 28.82 21.45 5.96
C GLY A 200 29.95 21.17 6.96
N THR A 201 29.73 21.46 8.24
CA THR A 201 30.68 21.11 9.31
C THR A 201 30.79 19.59 9.44
N ASN A 202 32.01 19.06 9.47
CA ASN A 202 32.35 17.63 9.52
C ASN A 202 31.65 16.78 8.43
N ALA A 203 31.33 17.38 7.29
CA ALA A 203 30.65 16.73 6.17
C ALA A 203 31.66 16.35 5.06
N ALA A 204 31.34 15.37 4.21
CA ALA A 204 32.27 14.89 3.18
C ALA A 204 31.63 14.60 1.80
N ILE A 205 32.36 14.93 0.73
CA ILE A 205 32.04 14.57 -0.65
C ILE A 205 33.13 13.63 -1.20
N GLY A 206 32.75 12.42 -1.62
CA GLY A 206 33.66 11.40 -2.16
C GLY A 206 34.20 11.71 -3.57
N GLY A 207 33.53 12.58 -4.33
CA GLY A 207 33.98 13.04 -5.64
C GLY A 207 32.80 13.44 -6.53
N GLY A 208 32.89 13.16 -7.83
CA GLY A 208 31.82 13.45 -8.79
C GLY A 208 31.87 14.87 -9.35
N ALA A 209 30.74 15.38 -9.85
CA ALA A 209 30.60 16.71 -10.45
C ALA A 209 29.46 17.53 -9.83
N ASN A 210 29.70 18.81 -9.54
CA ASN A 210 28.69 19.77 -9.04
C ASN A 210 27.92 19.35 -7.77
N ASN A 211 28.41 18.40 -6.97
CA ASN A 211 27.71 17.99 -5.77
C ASN A 211 27.86 19.07 -4.68
N SER A 212 26.79 19.32 -3.92
CA SER A 212 26.69 20.45 -3.00
C SER A 212 26.18 20.03 -1.61
N ILE A 213 27.03 20.20 -0.60
CA ILE A 213 26.64 20.15 0.82
C ILE A 213 26.55 21.58 1.34
N SER A 214 25.37 22.02 1.77
CA SER A 214 25.16 23.34 2.35
C SER A 214 25.63 23.42 3.81
N ALA A 215 25.72 24.63 4.37
CA ALA A 215 26.10 24.83 5.77
C ALA A 215 25.14 24.15 6.78
N ALA A 216 23.89 23.89 6.40
CA ALA A 216 22.93 23.14 7.22
C ALA A 216 23.18 21.61 7.18
N GLY A 217 23.87 21.10 6.15
CA GLY A 217 24.27 19.71 5.97
C GLY A 217 25.41 19.24 6.88
N SER A 218 25.46 19.71 8.13
CA SER A 218 26.48 19.31 9.12
C SER A 218 26.45 17.79 9.33
N GLY A 219 27.61 17.13 9.30
CA GLY A 219 27.72 15.67 9.36
C GLY A 219 27.19 14.94 8.13
N GLY A 220 26.87 15.65 7.04
CA GLY A 220 26.32 15.05 5.82
C GLY A 220 27.37 14.34 4.96
N PHE A 221 26.92 13.40 4.13
CA PHE A 221 27.78 12.68 3.19
C PHE A 221 27.18 12.60 1.78
N ILE A 222 27.98 12.91 0.76
CA ILE A 222 27.68 12.60 -0.65
C ILE A 222 28.79 11.69 -1.20
N GLY A 223 28.46 10.45 -1.57
CA GLY A 223 29.46 9.49 -2.07
C GLY A 223 30.09 9.88 -3.41
N GLY A 224 29.35 10.59 -4.26
CA GLY A 224 29.81 11.11 -5.55
C GLY A 224 28.63 11.36 -6.48
N GLY A 225 28.82 11.13 -7.77
CA GLY A 225 27.77 11.33 -8.80
C GLY A 225 27.72 12.77 -9.32
N THR A 226 26.56 13.23 -9.79
CA THR A 226 26.41 14.53 -10.47
C THR A 226 25.26 15.35 -9.88
N ASN A 227 25.49 16.64 -9.61
CA ASN A 227 24.49 17.62 -9.15
C ASN A 227 23.73 17.26 -7.85
N ASN A 228 24.21 16.30 -7.04
CA ASN A 228 23.49 15.90 -5.83
C ASN A 228 23.58 17.00 -4.76
N GLN A 229 22.46 17.27 -4.08
CA GLN A 229 22.31 18.34 -3.10
C GLN A 229 21.98 17.77 -1.72
N LEU A 230 22.62 18.31 -0.69
CA LEU A 230 22.44 17.90 0.70
C LEU A 230 22.38 19.13 1.59
N SER A 231 21.26 19.27 2.31
CA SER A 231 21.03 20.37 3.25
C SER A 231 20.47 19.94 4.60
N GLY A 232 20.07 18.67 4.75
CA GLY A 232 19.70 18.09 6.04
C GLY A 232 20.93 17.73 6.89
N ALA A 233 20.95 18.10 8.16
CA ALA A 233 21.99 17.68 9.08
C ALA A 233 21.98 16.14 9.26
N ASN A 234 23.17 15.52 9.23
CA ASN A 234 23.40 14.08 9.24
C ASN A 234 22.65 13.31 8.13
N ALA A 235 22.33 13.96 7.00
CA ALA A 235 21.74 13.31 5.84
C ALA A 235 22.79 12.56 4.99
N PHE A 236 22.34 11.67 4.12
CA PHE A 236 23.20 10.82 3.29
C PHE A 236 22.70 10.76 1.84
N VAL A 237 23.61 10.90 0.88
CA VAL A 237 23.39 10.58 -0.53
C VAL A 237 24.50 9.62 -1.00
N GLY A 238 24.16 8.38 -1.35
CA GLY A 238 25.15 7.38 -1.78
C GLY A 238 25.84 7.74 -3.11
N GLY A 239 25.14 8.46 -3.98
CA GLY A 239 25.63 8.96 -5.26
C GLY A 239 24.48 9.14 -6.24
N GLY A 240 24.73 8.98 -7.54
CA GLY A 240 23.71 9.10 -8.59
C GLY A 240 23.63 10.52 -9.18
N GLN A 241 22.47 10.94 -9.67
CA GLN A 241 22.28 12.21 -10.36
C GLN A 241 21.10 13.02 -9.79
N ASP A 242 21.27 14.34 -9.63
CA ASP A 242 20.20 15.31 -9.31
C ASP A 242 19.38 14.98 -8.04
N ASN A 243 19.91 14.19 -7.09
CA ASN A 243 19.19 13.82 -5.87
C ASN A 243 19.28 14.94 -4.80
N ASN A 244 18.23 15.12 -3.99
CA ASN A 244 18.12 16.20 -2.99
C ASN A 244 17.73 15.68 -1.59
N ALA A 245 18.68 15.67 -0.67
CA ALA A 245 18.51 15.27 0.73
C ALA A 245 18.48 16.50 1.66
N SER A 246 17.30 17.06 1.89
CA SER A 246 17.09 18.26 2.72
C SER A 246 16.53 17.97 4.11
N GLY A 247 15.99 16.77 4.36
CA GLY A 247 15.50 16.36 5.67
C GLY A 247 16.63 16.00 6.65
N VAL A 248 16.49 16.35 7.93
CA VAL A 248 17.45 15.96 8.98
C VAL A 248 17.44 14.44 9.15
N TYR A 249 18.61 13.79 9.15
CA TYR A 249 18.75 12.32 9.06
C TYR A 249 18.07 11.69 7.82
N SER A 250 17.84 12.44 6.74
CA SER A 250 17.27 11.85 5.50
C SER A 250 18.31 11.06 4.72
N VAL A 251 17.87 10.05 3.97
CA VAL A 251 18.75 9.11 3.27
C VAL A 251 18.29 8.93 1.84
N ILE A 252 19.21 9.09 0.88
CA ILE A 252 19.04 8.67 -0.52
C ILE A 252 20.15 7.67 -0.86
N GLY A 253 19.79 6.41 -1.13
CA GLY A 253 20.77 5.37 -1.45
C GLY A 253 21.50 5.62 -2.79
N GLY A 254 20.82 6.27 -3.74
CA GLY A 254 21.36 6.70 -5.03
C GLY A 254 20.24 6.89 -6.06
N GLY A 255 20.55 6.71 -7.34
CA GLY A 255 19.58 6.82 -8.43
C GLY A 255 19.53 8.22 -9.06
N ALA A 256 18.41 8.59 -9.67
CA ALA A 256 18.22 9.87 -10.38
C ALA A 256 17.05 10.69 -9.81
N SER A 257 17.24 12.00 -9.64
CA SER A 257 16.18 12.97 -9.33
C SER A 257 15.32 12.65 -8.09
N ASN A 258 15.85 11.90 -7.12
CA ASN A 258 15.09 11.53 -5.92
C ASN A 258 15.16 12.64 -4.85
N VAL A 259 14.12 12.75 -4.01
CA VAL A 259 13.99 13.79 -2.98
C VAL A 259 13.68 13.15 -1.63
N ALA A 260 14.42 13.52 -0.59
CA ALA A 260 14.18 13.11 0.80
C ALA A 260 14.21 14.35 1.71
N SER A 261 13.04 14.91 2.02
CA SER A 261 12.93 16.32 2.47
C SER A 261 12.42 16.55 3.89
N ASP A 262 11.92 15.53 4.58
CA ASP A 262 11.51 15.62 6.00
C ASP A 262 12.38 14.70 6.89
N THR A 263 12.29 14.89 8.20
CA THR A 263 13.13 14.28 9.22
C THR A 263 13.04 12.76 9.18
N GLY A 264 14.17 12.10 8.91
CA GLY A 264 14.27 10.65 8.75
C GLY A 264 13.53 10.09 7.53
N ALA A 265 13.24 10.90 6.51
CA ALA A 265 12.68 10.41 5.25
C ALA A 265 13.73 9.62 4.45
N VAL A 266 13.33 8.51 3.83
CA VAL A 266 14.25 7.59 3.14
C VAL A 266 13.79 7.31 1.71
N VAL A 267 14.71 7.45 0.76
CA VAL A 267 14.61 6.89 -0.59
C VAL A 267 15.73 5.87 -0.80
N GLY A 268 15.40 4.58 -0.95
CA GLY A 268 16.43 3.55 -1.19
C GLY A 268 17.13 3.70 -2.55
N GLY A 269 16.43 4.23 -3.55
CA GLY A 269 17.00 4.62 -4.84
C GLY A 269 15.92 4.79 -5.91
N GLY A 270 16.27 4.52 -7.17
CA GLY A 270 15.33 4.59 -8.30
C GLY A 270 15.36 5.94 -9.03
N SER A 271 14.24 6.34 -9.62
CA SER A 271 14.13 7.58 -10.42
C SER A 271 12.95 8.44 -10.00
N GLY A 272 13.16 9.73 -9.69
CA GLY A 272 12.08 10.68 -9.43
C GLY A 272 11.23 10.41 -8.18
N ASN A 273 11.69 9.56 -7.24
CA ASN A 273 10.92 9.22 -6.05
C ASN A 273 11.04 10.32 -4.98
N THR A 274 9.96 10.62 -4.27
CA THR A 274 9.89 11.65 -3.23
C THR A 274 9.43 11.06 -1.90
N ALA A 275 10.26 11.17 -0.87
CA ALA A 275 9.91 10.93 0.54
C ALA A 275 9.87 12.28 1.28
N SER A 276 8.67 12.79 1.53
CA SER A 276 8.45 14.16 2.03
C SER A 276 7.60 14.24 3.30
N GLY A 277 7.19 13.10 3.87
CA GLY A 277 6.62 13.04 5.22
C GLY A 277 7.64 12.57 6.26
N ARG A 278 7.54 13.06 7.50
CA ARG A 278 8.43 12.66 8.61
C ARG A 278 8.45 11.14 8.79
N ARG A 279 9.64 10.54 8.69
CA ARG A 279 9.88 9.09 8.67
C ARG A 279 9.12 8.32 7.58
N SER A 280 8.81 8.94 6.45
CA SER A 280 8.28 8.26 5.26
C SER A 280 9.39 7.51 4.51
N VAL A 281 9.02 6.45 3.79
CA VAL A 281 9.97 5.57 3.10
C VAL A 281 9.48 5.24 1.69
N VAL A 282 10.34 5.42 0.69
CA VAL A 282 10.22 4.80 -0.63
C VAL A 282 11.42 3.90 -0.83
N VAL A 283 11.25 2.58 -0.92
CA VAL A 283 12.41 1.67 -1.07
C VAL A 283 13.03 1.80 -2.47
N GLY A 284 12.23 2.07 -3.50
CA GLY A 284 12.71 2.35 -4.85
C GLY A 284 11.58 2.38 -5.89
N GLY A 285 11.94 2.22 -7.16
CA GLY A 285 11.01 2.31 -8.29
C GLY A 285 11.10 3.64 -9.03
N ALA A 286 10.01 4.11 -9.63
CA ALA A 286 9.95 5.37 -10.35
C ALA A 286 8.75 6.27 -9.95
N ASN A 287 8.98 7.57 -9.76
CA ASN A 287 7.95 8.60 -9.52
C ASN A 287 7.02 8.33 -8.32
N ASN A 288 7.45 7.55 -7.32
CA ASN A 288 6.61 7.26 -6.15
C ASN A 288 6.72 8.39 -5.12
N THR A 289 5.60 8.77 -4.48
CA THR A 289 5.53 9.88 -3.51
C THR A 289 5.00 9.41 -2.16
N ALA A 290 5.86 9.33 -1.16
CA ALA A 290 5.50 9.06 0.24
C ALA A 290 5.51 10.38 1.03
N SER A 291 4.35 11.04 1.12
CA SER A 291 4.19 12.36 1.75
C SER A 291 3.50 12.30 3.12
N GLY A 292 2.84 11.20 3.46
CA GLY A 292 2.23 11.01 4.77
C GLY A 292 3.27 10.75 5.86
N GLN A 293 3.02 11.20 7.10
CA GLN A 293 3.89 10.87 8.24
C GLN A 293 3.96 9.34 8.42
N ARG A 294 5.17 8.76 8.48
CA ARG A 294 5.38 7.29 8.53
C ARG A 294 4.73 6.51 7.38
N SER A 295 4.46 7.14 6.23
CA SER A 295 3.96 6.42 5.05
C SER A 295 5.05 5.58 4.38
N PHE A 296 4.67 4.49 3.72
CA PHE A 296 5.61 3.52 3.13
C PHE A 296 5.21 3.15 1.70
N ILE A 297 6.20 3.11 0.79
CA ILE A 297 6.07 2.57 -0.56
C ILE A 297 7.18 1.54 -0.82
N GLY A 298 6.79 0.28 -1.02
CA GLY A 298 7.73 -0.84 -1.14
C GLY A 298 8.47 -0.94 -2.48
N ALA A 299 7.86 -0.53 -3.59
CA ALA A 299 8.46 -0.41 -4.92
C ALA A 299 7.44 0.23 -5.89
N GLY A 300 7.74 0.18 -7.20
CA GLY A 300 6.72 0.34 -8.25
C GLY A 300 6.82 1.64 -9.03
N GLN A 301 5.71 2.06 -9.65
CA GLN A 301 5.65 3.27 -10.47
C GLN A 301 4.47 4.19 -10.08
N ASN A 302 4.70 5.49 -9.98
CA ASN A 302 3.66 6.53 -9.76
C ASN A 302 2.77 6.31 -8.52
N ASN A 303 3.21 5.57 -7.49
CA ASN A 303 2.38 5.30 -6.30
C ASN A 303 2.41 6.49 -5.32
N ILE A 304 1.30 6.77 -4.63
CA ILE A 304 1.14 7.95 -3.77
C ILE A 304 0.63 7.54 -2.37
N ALA A 305 1.51 7.56 -1.37
CA ALA A 305 1.20 7.27 0.02
C ALA A 305 1.18 8.58 0.84
N SER A 306 0.02 9.24 0.85
CA SER A 306 -0.18 10.57 1.48
C SER A 306 -0.86 10.51 2.84
N GLY A 307 -1.55 9.40 3.16
CA GLY A 307 -2.16 9.21 4.47
C GLY A 307 -1.12 8.98 5.56
N THR A 308 -1.41 9.42 6.79
CA THR A 308 -0.54 9.12 7.94
C THR A 308 -0.53 7.62 8.21
N ASN A 309 0.66 7.04 8.32
CA ASN A 309 0.92 5.59 8.40
C ASN A 309 0.38 4.79 7.20
N SER A 310 0.10 5.42 6.06
CA SER A 310 -0.43 4.71 4.88
C SER A 310 0.64 3.85 4.22
N VAL A 311 0.21 2.70 3.66
CA VAL A 311 1.12 1.66 3.14
C VAL A 311 0.75 1.32 1.70
N ILE A 312 1.73 1.36 0.80
CA ILE A 312 1.65 0.78 -0.53
C ILE A 312 2.74 -0.28 -0.67
N GLY A 313 2.33 -1.55 -0.88
CA GLY A 313 3.30 -2.65 -1.05
C GLY A 313 4.09 -2.54 -2.35
N GLY A 314 3.45 -2.05 -3.42
CA GLY A 314 4.10 -1.72 -4.69
C GLY A 314 3.07 -1.54 -5.81
N GLY A 315 3.41 -2.01 -7.01
CA GLY A 315 2.52 -1.93 -8.18
C GLY A 315 2.63 -0.60 -8.94
N ALA A 316 1.57 -0.20 -9.63
CA ALA A 316 1.59 1.00 -10.48
C ALA A 316 0.36 1.90 -10.29
N SER A 317 0.58 3.19 -10.07
CA SER A 317 -0.46 4.23 -9.91
C SER A 317 -1.41 4.00 -8.73
N ASN A 318 -1.01 3.26 -7.70
CA ASN A 318 -1.84 3.06 -6.50
C ASN A 318 -1.75 4.28 -5.57
N THR A 319 -2.84 4.61 -4.88
CA THR A 319 -2.94 5.71 -3.91
C THR A 319 -3.41 5.19 -2.56
N ALA A 320 -2.81 5.66 -1.47
CA ALA A 320 -3.23 5.40 -0.10
C ALA A 320 -3.22 6.74 0.67
N SER A 321 -4.40 7.36 0.79
CA SER A 321 -4.56 8.72 1.33
C SER A 321 -5.27 8.79 2.67
N GLY A 322 -6.01 7.75 3.07
CA GLY A 322 -6.63 7.67 4.40
C GLY A 322 -5.62 7.39 5.53
N LEU A 323 -5.97 7.75 6.76
CA LEU A 323 -5.21 7.42 7.97
C LEU A 323 -5.12 5.89 8.13
N ASN A 324 -3.91 5.35 8.25
CA ASN A 324 -3.62 3.90 8.26
C ASN A 324 -4.09 3.13 7.00
N ALA A 325 -4.47 3.81 5.91
CA ALA A 325 -4.97 3.14 4.71
C ALA A 325 -3.89 2.32 4.01
N THR A 326 -4.25 1.15 3.48
CA THR A 326 -3.32 0.20 2.85
C THR A 326 -3.78 -0.20 1.45
N ALA A 327 -2.88 -0.08 0.46
CA ALA A 327 -3.04 -0.66 -0.87
C ALA A 327 -1.88 -1.64 -1.14
N ALA A 328 -2.10 -2.94 -0.94
CA ALA A 328 -1.01 -3.93 -0.94
C ALA A 328 -0.29 -4.06 -2.31
N GLY A 329 -0.95 -3.69 -3.41
CA GLY A 329 -0.32 -3.59 -4.72
C GLY A 329 -1.34 -3.46 -5.85
N GLY A 330 -1.01 -4.05 -7.01
CA GLY A 330 -1.88 -4.02 -8.20
C GLY A 330 -1.70 -2.76 -9.04
N ASN A 331 -2.75 -2.35 -9.76
CA ASN A 331 -2.73 -1.15 -10.60
C ASN A 331 -3.91 -0.21 -10.33
N SER A 332 -3.65 1.09 -10.23
CA SER A 332 -4.67 2.15 -10.16
C SER A 332 -5.66 2.01 -8.98
N ASN A 333 -5.27 1.32 -7.90
CA ASN A 333 -6.11 1.13 -6.72
C ASN A 333 -6.03 2.35 -5.78
N SER A 334 -7.13 2.77 -5.18
CA SER A 334 -7.21 3.99 -4.35
C SER A 334 -7.86 3.74 -2.99
N ALA A 335 -7.05 3.74 -1.93
CA ALA A 335 -7.47 3.56 -0.53
C ALA A 335 -7.53 4.93 0.18
N GLY A 336 -8.67 5.62 0.05
CA GLY A 336 -8.92 6.96 0.60
C GLY A 336 -9.65 7.01 1.93
N GLY A 337 -10.43 5.98 2.28
CA GLY A 337 -11.06 5.88 3.59
C GLY A 337 -10.07 5.60 4.72
N ASP A 338 -10.31 6.16 5.91
CA ASP A 338 -9.50 5.86 7.10
C ASP A 338 -9.63 4.38 7.50
N TYR A 339 -8.51 3.76 7.87
CA TYR A 339 -8.38 2.32 8.16
C TYR A 339 -8.81 1.41 6.99
N SER A 340 -8.88 1.93 5.76
CA SER A 340 -9.29 1.14 4.59
C SER A 340 -8.19 0.21 4.05
N PHE A 341 -8.59 -0.90 3.45
CA PHE A 341 -7.68 -1.91 2.90
C PHE A 341 -8.05 -2.32 1.48
N ILE A 342 -7.09 -2.29 0.56
CA ILE A 342 -7.20 -2.90 -0.77
C ILE A 342 -6.07 -3.92 -0.95
N GLY A 343 -6.42 -5.20 -1.07
CA GLY A 343 -5.44 -6.29 -1.21
C GLY A 343 -4.78 -6.39 -2.59
N GLY A 344 -5.32 -5.69 -3.60
CA GLY A 344 -4.70 -5.55 -4.92
C GLY A 344 -5.74 -5.48 -6.03
N GLY A 345 -5.43 -6.08 -7.18
CA GLY A 345 -6.27 -6.04 -8.37
C GLY A 345 -6.07 -4.77 -9.21
N GLN A 346 -7.10 -4.35 -9.93
CA GLN A 346 -7.06 -3.18 -10.81
C GLN A 346 -8.22 -2.20 -10.56
N SER A 347 -7.92 -0.90 -10.47
CA SER A 347 -8.92 0.19 -10.40
C SER A 347 -9.93 0.09 -9.24
N ASN A 348 -9.60 -0.65 -8.18
CA ASN A 348 -10.46 -0.77 -7.00
C ASN A 348 -10.34 0.50 -6.13
N THR A 349 -11.46 1.03 -5.63
CA THR A 349 -11.51 2.33 -4.94
C THR A 349 -12.30 2.25 -3.63
N ILE A 350 -11.72 2.70 -2.54
CA ILE A 350 -12.43 2.99 -1.28
C ILE A 350 -12.31 4.49 -1.06
N SER A 351 -13.32 5.26 -1.50
CA SER A 351 -13.22 6.72 -1.55
C SER A 351 -13.32 7.34 -0.15
N THR A 352 -14.36 6.97 0.61
CA THR A 352 -14.69 7.54 1.92
C THR A 352 -15.00 6.51 2.99
N GLY A 353 -15.14 5.23 2.63
CA GLY A 353 -15.59 4.18 3.54
C GLY A 353 -14.55 3.89 4.62
N THR A 354 -14.80 4.34 5.86
CA THR A 354 -13.90 4.04 6.98
C THR A 354 -14.03 2.57 7.39
N HIS A 355 -12.91 1.94 7.74
CA HIS A 355 -12.81 0.50 8.03
C HIS A 355 -13.35 -0.42 6.92
N ALA A 356 -13.51 0.09 5.69
CA ALA A 356 -13.96 -0.70 4.55
C ALA A 356 -12.79 -1.45 3.90
N ALA A 357 -13.08 -2.57 3.23
CA ALA A 357 -12.07 -3.38 2.58
C ALA A 357 -12.49 -3.92 1.21
N ILE A 358 -11.55 -3.96 0.27
CA ILE A 358 -11.67 -4.67 -1.01
C ILE A 358 -10.58 -5.73 -1.07
N GLY A 359 -10.96 -7.00 -1.16
CA GLY A 359 -10.00 -8.12 -1.20
C GLY A 359 -9.09 -8.07 -2.42
N ALA A 360 -9.69 -8.08 -3.62
CA ALA A 360 -9.01 -7.91 -4.90
C ALA A 360 -10.04 -7.56 -6.00
N GLY A 361 -9.78 -7.94 -7.25
CA GLY A 361 -10.74 -7.82 -8.37
C GLY A 361 -10.47 -6.62 -9.28
N GLN A 362 -11.49 -6.19 -10.03
CA GLN A 362 -11.41 -5.09 -10.99
C GLN A 362 -12.54 -4.08 -10.79
N SER A 363 -12.22 -2.79 -10.75
CA SER A 363 -13.20 -1.68 -10.75
C SER A 363 -14.25 -1.71 -9.61
N ASN A 364 -13.94 -2.35 -8.48
CA ASN A 364 -14.85 -2.40 -7.35
C ASN A 364 -14.78 -1.09 -6.52
N SER A 365 -15.90 -0.63 -5.96
CA SER A 365 -16.00 0.68 -5.31
C SER A 365 -16.70 0.61 -3.95
N ILE A 366 -16.17 1.31 -2.93
CA ILE A 366 -16.84 1.49 -1.63
C ILE A 366 -16.81 2.96 -1.18
N THR A 367 -17.96 3.48 -0.76
CA THR A 367 -18.09 4.76 -0.03
C THR A 367 -18.67 4.60 1.38
N GLY A 368 -19.41 3.52 1.66
CA GLY A 368 -20.00 3.24 2.97
C GLY A 368 -19.01 2.66 3.99
N ASN A 369 -19.28 2.87 5.28
CA ASN A 369 -18.39 2.48 6.38
C ASN A 369 -18.56 1.02 6.80
N HIS A 370 -17.47 0.38 7.24
CA HIS A 370 -17.45 -1.04 7.68
C HIS A 370 -17.96 -2.02 6.60
N SER A 371 -17.85 -1.65 5.33
CA SER A 371 -18.36 -2.43 4.19
C SER A 371 -17.25 -3.19 3.46
N PHE A 372 -17.59 -4.34 2.88
CA PHE A 372 -16.62 -5.29 2.33
C PHE A 372 -16.97 -5.75 0.91
N ILE A 373 -16.01 -5.68 -0.01
CA ILE A 373 -16.07 -6.37 -1.30
C ILE A 373 -14.97 -7.45 -1.35
N GLY A 374 -15.34 -8.73 -1.34
CA GLY A 374 -14.37 -9.83 -1.40
C GLY A 374 -13.57 -9.86 -2.70
N GLY A 375 -14.20 -9.45 -3.81
CA GLY A 375 -13.54 -9.19 -5.08
C GLY A 375 -14.53 -9.16 -6.23
N GLY A 376 -14.16 -9.76 -7.37
CA GLY A 376 -14.99 -9.76 -8.57
C GLY A 376 -14.80 -8.51 -9.41
N SER A 377 -15.83 -8.10 -10.17
CA SER A 377 -15.73 -7.01 -11.15
C SER A 377 -16.88 -6.00 -11.06
N SER A 378 -16.56 -4.71 -11.00
CA SER A 378 -17.52 -3.61 -11.07
C SER A 378 -18.65 -3.68 -10.01
N ASN A 379 -18.33 -4.17 -8.80
CA ASN A 379 -19.25 -4.16 -7.67
C ASN A 379 -19.14 -2.83 -6.89
N SER A 380 -20.23 -2.38 -6.27
CA SER A 380 -20.31 -1.08 -5.61
C SER A 380 -21.06 -1.15 -4.27
N ILE A 381 -20.52 -0.56 -3.21
CA ILE A 381 -21.19 -0.43 -1.91
C ILE A 381 -21.16 1.03 -1.42
N ALA A 382 -22.34 1.66 -1.43
CA ALA A 382 -22.56 2.98 -0.85
C ALA A 382 -23.26 2.94 0.52
N SER A 383 -23.80 1.80 0.93
CA SER A 383 -24.35 1.57 2.27
C SER A 383 -23.30 1.14 3.30
N ASN A 384 -23.60 1.38 4.58
CA ASN A 384 -22.77 0.97 5.71
C ASN A 384 -23.03 -0.49 6.11
N PHE A 385 -22.03 -1.13 6.72
CA PHE A 385 -22.10 -2.50 7.26
C PHE A 385 -22.52 -3.56 6.23
N SER A 386 -22.21 -3.32 4.94
CA SER A 386 -22.73 -4.09 3.81
C SER A 386 -21.64 -4.90 3.11
N THR A 387 -22.00 -6.06 2.55
CA THR A 387 -21.05 -7.04 2.01
C THR A 387 -21.42 -7.53 0.62
N ILE A 388 -20.44 -7.55 -0.28
CA ILE A 388 -20.48 -8.26 -1.56
C ILE A 388 -19.30 -9.25 -1.58
N PRO A 389 -19.50 -10.57 -1.43
CA PRO A 389 -18.38 -11.52 -1.34
C PRO A 389 -17.63 -11.69 -2.68
N GLY A 390 -18.24 -11.28 -3.79
CA GLY A 390 -17.70 -11.39 -5.14
C GLY A 390 -18.81 -11.28 -6.19
N GLY A 391 -18.59 -11.89 -7.36
CA GLY A 391 -19.51 -11.75 -8.49
C GLY A 391 -19.20 -10.50 -9.31
N ARG A 392 -20.19 -9.97 -10.05
CA ARG A 392 -19.99 -8.74 -10.83
C ARG A 392 -21.24 -7.88 -10.92
N ASN A 393 -21.04 -6.58 -11.16
CA ASN A 393 -22.11 -5.61 -11.41
C ASN A 393 -23.20 -5.61 -10.32
N MET A 394 -22.84 -5.88 -9.06
CA MET A 394 -23.75 -5.78 -7.90
C MET A 394 -23.58 -4.42 -7.21
N THR A 395 -24.67 -3.72 -6.92
CA THR A 395 -24.67 -2.43 -6.21
C THR A 395 -25.54 -2.51 -4.96
N LEU A 396 -24.96 -2.20 -3.80
CA LEU A 396 -25.67 -1.93 -2.56
C LEU A 396 -25.66 -0.41 -2.34
N ALA A 397 -26.75 0.25 -2.74
CA ALA A 397 -26.88 1.71 -2.71
C ALA A 397 -27.04 2.24 -1.27
N ALA A 398 -26.94 3.56 -1.07
CA ALA A 398 -26.88 4.20 0.25
C ALA A 398 -28.11 4.01 1.19
N GLY A 399 -29.19 3.36 0.73
CA GLY A 399 -30.31 2.93 1.58
C GLY A 399 -30.23 1.46 2.03
N ALA A 400 -29.30 0.68 1.48
CA ALA A 400 -29.16 -0.76 1.72
C ALA A 400 -28.19 -1.08 2.87
N ASP A 401 -28.28 -0.38 4.00
CA ASP A 401 -27.43 -0.62 5.17
C ASP A 401 -27.64 -2.03 5.74
N GLY A 402 -26.56 -2.66 6.21
CA GLY A 402 -26.58 -4.02 6.77
C GLY A 402 -26.91 -5.13 5.75
N SER A 403 -26.67 -4.92 4.46
CA SER A 403 -27.12 -5.83 3.39
C SER A 403 -26.01 -6.73 2.83
N PHE A 404 -26.40 -7.92 2.35
CA PHE A 404 -25.53 -8.87 1.68
C PHE A 404 -25.99 -9.05 0.22
N GLY A 405 -25.08 -8.88 -0.74
CA GLY A 405 -25.41 -8.94 -2.16
C GLY A 405 -24.40 -9.75 -2.98
N PHE A 406 -24.87 -10.67 -3.81
CA PHE A 406 -24.06 -11.39 -4.79
C PHE A 406 -24.76 -11.41 -6.16
N ASN A 407 -24.00 -11.28 -7.25
CA ASN A 407 -24.52 -11.36 -8.62
C ASN A 407 -23.59 -12.15 -9.54
N GLY A 408 -24.06 -13.28 -10.07
CA GLY A 408 -23.34 -14.06 -11.10
C GLY A 408 -23.59 -13.59 -12.54
N GLY A 409 -24.65 -12.80 -12.74
CA GLY A 409 -25.13 -12.36 -14.05
C GLY A 409 -24.24 -11.31 -14.71
N GLY A 410 -24.45 -11.05 -16.00
CA GLY A 410 -23.79 -9.95 -16.70
C GLY A 410 -24.46 -8.59 -16.45
N ASN A 411 -25.76 -8.59 -16.17
CA ASN A 411 -26.55 -7.38 -15.99
C ASN A 411 -26.30 -6.74 -14.62
N VAL A 412 -26.38 -5.42 -14.55
CA VAL A 412 -26.31 -4.66 -13.29
C VAL A 412 -27.53 -4.97 -12.42
N MET A 413 -27.31 -5.25 -11.14
CA MET A 413 -28.36 -5.25 -10.12
C MET A 413 -28.03 -4.21 -9.05
N SER A 414 -29.02 -3.45 -8.64
CA SER A 414 -28.90 -2.44 -7.59
C SER A 414 -29.99 -2.63 -6.54
N ILE A 415 -29.60 -2.59 -5.27
CA ILE A 415 -30.47 -2.74 -4.10
C ILE A 415 -30.36 -1.49 -3.24
N SER A 416 -31.49 -0.94 -2.82
CA SER A 416 -31.59 0.25 -1.96
C SER A 416 -32.35 0.00 -0.65
N THR A 417 -32.70 -1.26 -0.36
CA THR A 417 -33.44 -1.68 0.84
C THR A 417 -32.48 -2.20 1.91
N ALA A 418 -32.56 -1.68 3.12
CA ALA A 418 -31.74 -2.11 4.27
C ALA A 418 -32.03 -3.55 4.71
N ASN A 419 -31.04 -4.20 5.33
CA ASN A 419 -31.07 -5.58 5.82
C ASN A 419 -31.44 -6.63 4.75
N ALA A 420 -31.14 -6.35 3.47
CA ALA A 420 -31.48 -7.25 2.36
C ALA A 420 -30.42 -8.34 2.19
N PHE A 421 -30.85 -9.58 1.98
CA PHE A 421 -30.00 -10.69 1.54
C PHE A 421 -30.36 -11.09 0.12
N VAL A 422 -29.45 -10.86 -0.84
CA VAL A 422 -29.73 -10.97 -2.29
C VAL A 422 -28.71 -11.86 -2.98
N ILE A 423 -29.20 -12.95 -3.58
CA ILE A 423 -28.46 -13.80 -4.52
C ILE A 423 -29.08 -13.61 -5.90
N ALA A 424 -28.39 -12.87 -6.77
CA ALA A 424 -28.85 -12.48 -8.08
C ALA A 424 -28.25 -13.35 -9.19
N ASN A 425 -29.08 -13.73 -10.17
CA ASN A 425 -28.66 -14.48 -11.36
C ASN A 425 -27.82 -15.73 -11.01
N SER A 426 -28.22 -16.45 -9.97
CA SER A 426 -27.50 -17.60 -9.40
C SER A 426 -28.43 -18.48 -8.57
N ASN A 427 -28.17 -19.78 -8.53
CA ASN A 427 -29.01 -20.74 -7.81
C ASN A 427 -28.57 -20.86 -6.34
N LEU A 428 -29.50 -20.75 -5.39
CA LEU A 428 -29.27 -21.10 -3.98
C LEU A 428 -29.52 -22.60 -3.77
N TRP A 429 -28.47 -23.34 -3.43
CA TRP A 429 -28.55 -24.78 -3.15
C TRP A 429 -28.39 -25.04 -1.65
N LEU A 430 -29.38 -25.68 -1.03
CA LEU A 430 -29.35 -26.10 0.38
C LEU A 430 -29.14 -27.62 0.44
N ALA A 431 -27.88 -28.05 0.42
CA ALA A 431 -27.51 -29.46 0.43
C ALA A 431 -27.53 -30.07 1.84
N ASN A 432 -27.87 -31.35 1.93
CA ASN A 432 -27.76 -32.16 3.14
C ASN A 432 -27.04 -33.48 2.83
N ASN A 433 -25.91 -33.72 3.47
CA ASN A 433 -25.08 -34.93 3.35
C ASN A 433 -25.18 -35.84 4.59
N SER A 434 -26.25 -35.72 5.37
CA SER A 434 -26.49 -36.49 6.59
C SER A 434 -27.88 -37.12 6.60
N ASN A 435 -28.06 -38.27 7.26
CA ASN A 435 -29.36 -38.96 7.38
C ASN A 435 -30.36 -38.23 8.32
N SER A 436 -30.28 -36.90 8.42
CA SER A 436 -31.16 -36.05 9.22
C SER A 436 -31.58 -34.85 8.38
N ALA A 437 -32.87 -34.78 8.03
CA ALA A 437 -33.41 -33.74 7.17
C ALA A 437 -33.23 -32.32 7.74
N ARG A 438 -32.83 -31.39 6.87
CA ARG A 438 -32.57 -29.97 7.19
C ARG A 438 -33.69 -29.09 6.66
N GLU A 439 -33.79 -27.88 7.20
CA GLU A 439 -34.86 -26.93 6.91
C GLU A 439 -34.38 -25.48 6.94
N LEU A 440 -35.03 -24.63 6.14
CA LEU A 440 -34.91 -23.18 6.20
C LEU A 440 -36.04 -22.64 7.08
N ARG A 441 -35.73 -21.90 8.14
CA ARG A 441 -36.71 -21.36 9.12
C ARG A 441 -36.84 -19.85 9.02
N PHE A 442 -38.07 -19.37 9.21
CA PHE A 442 -38.45 -17.97 9.35
C PHE A 442 -39.19 -17.81 10.68
N TYR A 443 -38.50 -17.29 11.69
CA TYR A 443 -39.07 -17.09 13.03
C TYR A 443 -40.04 -15.90 13.08
N GLU A 444 -40.94 -15.92 14.06
CA GLU A 444 -41.78 -14.77 14.41
C GLU A 444 -40.97 -13.56 14.93
N ALA A 445 -41.65 -12.43 15.16
CA ALA A 445 -41.02 -11.22 15.68
C ALA A 445 -40.42 -11.44 17.08
N TYR A 446 -39.09 -11.32 17.18
CA TYR A 446 -38.32 -11.54 18.41
C TYR A 446 -37.37 -10.35 18.65
N ASN A 447 -37.44 -9.73 19.83
CA ASN A 447 -36.82 -8.42 20.11
C ASN A 447 -35.83 -8.41 21.29
N THR A 448 -35.36 -9.58 21.73
CA THR A 448 -34.37 -9.69 22.81
C THR A 448 -32.95 -9.44 22.28
N SER A 449 -32.34 -8.32 22.68
CA SER A 449 -31.00 -7.94 22.22
C SER A 449 -29.94 -9.00 22.55
N GLY A 450 -29.12 -9.37 21.56
CA GLY A 450 -28.04 -10.35 21.68
C GLY A 450 -28.46 -11.83 21.80
N ALA A 451 -29.76 -12.13 21.89
CA ALA A 451 -30.25 -13.51 22.01
C ALA A 451 -30.65 -14.12 20.66
N TYR A 452 -30.31 -15.39 20.46
CA TYR A 452 -30.90 -16.19 19.38
C TYR A 452 -32.34 -16.61 19.77
N PRO A 453 -33.30 -16.69 18.82
CA PRO A 453 -34.66 -17.19 19.08
C PRO A 453 -34.67 -18.50 19.88
N GLY A 454 -35.43 -18.51 20.99
CA GLY A 454 -35.44 -19.63 21.92
C GLY A 454 -36.14 -20.87 21.36
N ALA A 455 -36.01 -21.99 22.06
CA ALA A 455 -36.67 -23.25 21.69
C ALA A 455 -38.23 -23.15 21.62
N ASN A 456 -38.80 -22.10 22.23
CA ASN A 456 -40.23 -21.83 22.29
C ASN A 456 -40.68 -20.69 21.34
N THR A 457 -39.80 -20.16 20.48
CA THR A 457 -40.15 -19.12 19.50
C THR A 457 -40.70 -19.76 18.23
N ASN A 458 -41.90 -19.35 17.80
CA ASN A 458 -42.58 -19.93 16.64
C ASN A 458 -41.87 -19.60 15.34
N TYR A 459 -42.03 -20.47 14.33
CA TYR A 459 -41.48 -20.25 12.99
C TYR A 459 -42.29 -20.95 11.90
N VAL A 460 -42.17 -20.45 10.67
CA VAL A 460 -42.55 -21.17 9.44
C VAL A 460 -41.27 -21.75 8.82
N SER A 461 -41.32 -22.95 8.23
CA SER A 461 -40.13 -23.56 7.62
C SER A 461 -40.38 -24.40 6.39
N PHE A 462 -39.40 -24.43 5.50
CA PHE A 462 -39.34 -25.34 4.36
C PHE A 462 -38.35 -26.46 4.66
N LYS A 463 -38.83 -27.71 4.71
CA LYS A 463 -38.07 -28.90 5.10
C LYS A 463 -38.21 -29.99 4.05
N ALA A 464 -37.10 -30.61 3.66
CA ALA A 464 -37.14 -31.81 2.83
C ALA A 464 -37.66 -33.02 3.63
N PRO A 465 -38.48 -33.91 3.05
CA PRO A 465 -38.95 -35.11 3.76
C PRO A 465 -37.78 -36.07 4.03
N ALA A 466 -37.88 -36.87 5.10
CA ALA A 466 -36.83 -37.82 5.49
C ALA A 466 -36.61 -38.95 4.46
N ALA A 467 -37.64 -39.25 3.66
CA ALA A 467 -37.56 -40.01 2.42
C ALA A 467 -38.55 -39.43 1.42
N THR A 468 -38.17 -39.35 0.14
CA THR A 468 -39.18 -39.36 -0.94
C THR A 468 -39.57 -40.80 -1.21
N ASN A 469 -40.87 -41.08 -1.39
CA ASN A 469 -41.37 -42.43 -1.64
C ASN A 469 -41.05 -42.85 -3.09
N ALA A 470 -39.78 -43.21 -3.35
CA ALA A 470 -39.19 -43.49 -4.66
C ALA A 470 -39.25 -42.36 -5.72
N ASN A 471 -39.98 -41.26 -5.47
CA ASN A 471 -40.02 -40.11 -6.37
C ASN A 471 -38.69 -39.34 -6.40
N LEU A 472 -38.34 -38.90 -7.61
CA LEU A 472 -37.14 -38.13 -7.94
C LEU A 472 -37.28 -36.66 -7.48
N ASN A 473 -36.37 -35.79 -7.93
CA ASN A 473 -36.41 -34.34 -7.71
C ASN A 473 -37.82 -33.77 -7.95
N ASN A 474 -38.37 -33.03 -6.99
CA ASN A 474 -39.66 -32.33 -7.14
C ASN A 474 -39.40 -30.86 -7.49
N THR A 475 -39.58 -30.49 -8.76
CA THR A 475 -39.42 -29.11 -9.24
C THR A 475 -40.78 -28.42 -9.34
N TYR A 476 -41.02 -27.40 -8.53
CA TYR A 476 -42.23 -26.57 -8.58
C TYR A 476 -41.98 -25.26 -9.33
N THR A 477 -42.73 -25.03 -10.41
CA THR A 477 -42.69 -23.79 -11.20
C THR A 477 -43.82 -22.88 -10.74
N LEU A 478 -43.50 -21.65 -10.33
CA LEU A 478 -44.48 -20.64 -9.94
C LEU A 478 -45.16 -20.01 -11.18
N PRO A 479 -46.34 -19.37 -11.02
CA PRO A 479 -47.02 -18.67 -12.11
C PRO A 479 -46.22 -17.46 -12.60
N ASP A 480 -46.44 -17.08 -13.85
CA ASP A 480 -45.84 -15.91 -14.52
C ASP A 480 -46.40 -14.56 -14.05
N ARG A 481 -47.48 -14.58 -13.25
CA ARG A 481 -48.20 -13.40 -12.75
C ARG A 481 -48.42 -13.43 -11.24
N VAL A 482 -48.70 -12.26 -10.67
CA VAL A 482 -49.23 -12.11 -9.31
C VAL A 482 -50.69 -12.56 -9.28
N GLY A 483 -51.13 -13.20 -8.20
CA GLY A 483 -52.53 -13.61 -8.01
C GLY A 483 -53.45 -12.43 -7.70
N ALA A 484 -54.70 -12.50 -8.14
CA ALA A 484 -55.71 -11.51 -7.78
C ALA A 484 -56.17 -11.68 -6.32
N ALA A 485 -56.80 -10.65 -5.75
CA ALA A 485 -57.35 -10.71 -4.40
C ALA A 485 -58.37 -11.86 -4.28
N GLY A 486 -58.18 -12.73 -3.29
CA GLY A 486 -58.99 -13.93 -3.09
C GLY A 486 -58.51 -15.18 -3.85
N GLN A 487 -57.47 -15.10 -4.68
CA GLN A 487 -56.87 -16.27 -5.32
C GLN A 487 -55.89 -17.00 -4.39
N VAL A 488 -55.78 -18.32 -4.57
CA VAL A 488 -54.84 -19.19 -3.85
C VAL A 488 -53.94 -19.91 -4.84
N LEU A 489 -52.71 -20.22 -4.41
CA LEU A 489 -51.76 -20.94 -5.24
C LEU A 489 -52.03 -22.45 -5.17
N ARG A 490 -52.32 -23.08 -6.32
CA ARG A 490 -52.63 -24.51 -6.45
C ARG A 490 -51.72 -25.19 -7.47
N LEU A 491 -51.45 -26.47 -7.26
CA LEU A 491 -50.78 -27.34 -8.24
C LEU A 491 -51.78 -27.64 -9.39
N SER A 492 -51.50 -27.11 -10.59
CA SER A 492 -52.41 -27.18 -11.76
C SER A 492 -52.22 -28.45 -12.57
N ALA A 493 -50.95 -28.82 -12.80
CA ALA A 493 -50.54 -30.07 -13.42
C ALA A 493 -49.31 -30.61 -12.70
N ALA A 494 -49.30 -31.92 -12.47
CA ALA A 494 -48.21 -32.64 -11.82
C ALA A 494 -47.81 -33.87 -12.63
N THR A 495 -46.50 -34.03 -12.82
CA THR A 495 -45.89 -35.31 -13.19
C THR A 495 -45.33 -35.98 -11.92
N THR A 496 -44.56 -37.06 -12.07
CA THR A 496 -43.82 -37.69 -10.96
C THR A 496 -42.62 -36.87 -10.46
N THR A 497 -42.24 -35.78 -11.15
CA THR A 497 -41.02 -34.99 -10.86
C THR A 497 -41.18 -33.47 -11.02
N THR A 498 -42.20 -33.01 -11.74
CA THR A 498 -42.43 -31.58 -12.01
C THR A 498 -43.87 -31.19 -11.69
N GLY A 499 -44.03 -29.99 -11.12
CA GLY A 499 -45.33 -29.44 -10.76
C GLY A 499 -45.44 -27.98 -11.21
N THR A 500 -46.40 -27.68 -12.08
CA THR A 500 -46.74 -26.30 -12.39
C THR A 500 -47.76 -25.80 -11.38
N MET A 501 -47.51 -24.64 -10.78
CA MET A 501 -48.45 -23.96 -9.91
C MET A 501 -49.24 -22.92 -10.72
N GLU A 502 -50.50 -22.71 -10.37
CA GLU A 502 -51.35 -21.64 -10.90
C GLU A 502 -52.06 -20.88 -9.77
N TRP A 503 -52.53 -19.68 -10.08
CA TRP A 503 -53.50 -18.97 -9.25
C TRP A 503 -54.90 -19.40 -9.64
N VAL A 504 -55.58 -20.10 -8.73
CA VAL A 504 -57.03 -20.39 -8.82
C VAL A 504 -57.80 -19.47 -7.89
N ASP A 505 -59.06 -19.19 -8.20
CA ASP A 505 -59.94 -18.52 -7.24
C ASP A 505 -60.06 -19.36 -5.96
N GLY A 506 -59.90 -18.71 -4.81
CA GLY A 506 -59.92 -19.37 -3.52
C GLY A 506 -61.25 -20.07 -3.30
N VAL A 507 -61.22 -21.40 -3.20
CA VAL A 507 -62.40 -22.23 -2.88
C VAL A 507 -62.72 -22.10 -1.38
N THR A 508 -63.08 -20.89 -0.97
CA THR A 508 -63.50 -20.51 0.39
C THR A 508 -64.94 -20.95 0.70
N THR A 509 -65.63 -21.53 -0.29
CA THR A 509 -66.94 -22.16 -0.14
C THR A 509 -66.90 -23.64 -0.50
N ILE A 510 -66.94 -24.48 0.54
CA ILE A 510 -67.80 -25.67 0.47
C ILE A 510 -69.20 -25.13 0.21
N ARG A 511 -69.71 -25.24 -1.02
CA ARG A 511 -70.98 -24.62 -1.40
C ARG A 511 -72.13 -25.34 -0.71
N ALA A 512 -72.58 -24.78 0.41
CA ALA A 512 -73.79 -25.17 1.12
C ALA A 512 -75.02 -24.77 0.29
N ASN A 513 -75.33 -25.55 -0.75
CA ASN A 513 -76.50 -25.32 -1.59
C ASN A 513 -77.74 -25.42 -0.69
N THR A 514 -78.50 -24.33 -0.55
CA THR A 514 -79.65 -24.28 0.35
C THR A 514 -80.93 -24.46 -0.46
N VAL A 515 -81.58 -25.60 -0.30
CA VAL A 515 -82.84 -25.94 -0.97
C VAL A 515 -83.98 -25.76 0.04
N ASN A 516 -84.81 -24.76 -0.18
CA ASN A 516 -86.07 -24.65 0.56
C ASN A 516 -87.06 -25.65 -0.04
N VAL A 517 -87.67 -26.47 0.81
CA VAL A 517 -88.67 -27.47 0.43
C VAL A 517 -90.04 -26.91 0.80
N THR A 518 -90.70 -26.34 -0.21
CA THR A 518 -91.99 -25.61 -0.07
C THR A 518 -93.12 -26.23 -0.88
N ALA A 519 -92.87 -27.40 -1.45
CA ALA A 519 -93.84 -28.29 -2.07
C ALA A 519 -93.61 -29.71 -1.55
N ASP A 520 -94.65 -30.54 -1.55
CA ASP A 520 -94.51 -31.95 -1.23
C ASP A 520 -94.10 -32.73 -2.49
N ASN A 521 -93.30 -33.78 -2.30
CA ASN A 521 -92.54 -34.49 -3.34
C ASN A 521 -91.70 -33.55 -4.24
N GLN A 522 -90.90 -32.68 -3.62
CA GLN A 522 -90.03 -31.77 -4.35
C GLN A 522 -88.85 -32.54 -4.96
N ALA A 523 -88.86 -32.70 -6.29
CA ALA A 523 -87.81 -33.39 -7.02
C ALA A 523 -86.52 -32.55 -7.11
N ILE A 524 -85.39 -33.19 -6.82
CA ILE A 524 -84.05 -32.61 -6.97
C ILE A 524 -83.46 -33.09 -8.28
N THR A 525 -82.99 -32.16 -9.11
CA THR A 525 -82.42 -32.46 -10.43
C THR A 525 -80.91 -32.68 -10.36
N ALA A 526 -80.36 -33.41 -11.33
CA ALA A 526 -78.92 -33.58 -11.48
C ALA A 526 -78.15 -32.25 -11.52
N ALA A 527 -78.74 -31.20 -12.14
CA ALA A 527 -78.15 -29.87 -12.25
C ALA A 527 -78.07 -29.08 -10.92
N GLN A 528 -78.70 -29.58 -9.85
CA GLN A 528 -78.61 -29.00 -8.50
C GLN A 528 -77.52 -29.67 -7.63
N LEU A 529 -76.85 -30.70 -8.16
CA LEU A 529 -75.82 -31.49 -7.49
C LEU A 529 -74.46 -31.37 -8.23
N ASP A 530 -73.42 -31.07 -7.47
CA ASP A 530 -72.01 -31.12 -7.88
C ASP A 530 -71.25 -32.18 -7.05
N ASN A 531 -70.07 -32.57 -7.50
CA ASN A 531 -69.28 -33.73 -7.06
C ASN A 531 -68.99 -33.80 -5.54
N MET A 532 -69.01 -32.65 -4.85
CA MET A 532 -68.77 -32.51 -3.40
C MET A 532 -69.78 -31.56 -2.74
N THR A 533 -71.09 -31.80 -2.93
CA THR A 533 -72.12 -30.88 -2.42
C THR A 533 -72.54 -31.18 -0.99
N PHE A 534 -72.46 -30.15 -0.13
CA PHE A 534 -73.23 -30.09 1.11
C PHE A 534 -74.56 -29.39 0.80
N VAL A 535 -75.69 -30.06 0.98
CA VAL A 535 -77.01 -29.51 0.72
C VAL A 535 -77.77 -29.35 2.03
N ARG A 536 -78.08 -28.11 2.38
CA ARG A 536 -78.99 -27.79 3.49
C ARG A 536 -80.40 -27.76 2.94
N PHE A 537 -81.27 -28.62 3.44
CA PHE A 537 -82.69 -28.57 3.09
C PHE A 537 -83.48 -27.93 4.22
N ASN A 538 -84.22 -26.87 3.94
CA ASN A 538 -85.13 -26.24 4.90
C ASN A 538 -86.57 -26.66 4.60
N SER A 539 -87.20 -27.43 5.49
CA SER A 539 -88.62 -27.79 5.43
C SER A 539 -89.48 -26.67 6.01
N ASP A 540 -90.51 -26.24 5.29
CA ASP A 540 -91.54 -25.34 5.82
C ASP A 540 -92.52 -26.02 6.78
N GLY A 541 -92.54 -27.36 6.81
CA GLY A 541 -93.32 -28.16 7.76
C GLY A 541 -94.82 -28.23 7.49
N VAL A 542 -95.29 -27.97 6.25
CA VAL A 542 -96.71 -28.09 5.89
C VAL A 542 -96.91 -28.87 4.56
N PRO A 543 -97.07 -30.21 4.56
CA PRO A 543 -97.31 -31.10 5.71
C PRO A 543 -96.11 -31.25 6.66
N ALA A 544 -96.38 -31.75 7.88
CA ALA A 544 -95.42 -31.89 8.97
C ALA A 544 -94.06 -32.47 8.54
N ASN A 545 -94.10 -33.49 7.68
CA ASN A 545 -92.93 -33.95 6.92
C ASN A 545 -93.14 -33.62 5.45
N ARG A 546 -92.14 -32.98 4.83
CA ARG A 546 -92.08 -32.78 3.37
C ARG A 546 -91.32 -33.93 2.73
N THR A 547 -91.82 -34.46 1.64
CA THR A 547 -91.11 -35.49 0.88
C THR A 547 -90.22 -34.88 -0.22
N ILE A 548 -89.02 -35.43 -0.44
CA ILE A 548 -88.14 -35.06 -1.57
C ILE A 548 -87.70 -36.28 -2.38
N THR A 549 -87.68 -36.14 -3.70
CA THR A 549 -87.17 -37.19 -4.62
C THR A 549 -85.75 -36.83 -5.05
N LEU A 550 -84.80 -37.75 -4.85
CA LEU A 550 -83.41 -37.61 -5.33
C LEU A 550 -83.28 -38.05 -6.79
N PRO A 551 -82.38 -37.44 -7.59
CA PRO A 551 -82.24 -37.75 -9.00
C PRO A 551 -81.62 -39.14 -9.22
N ASN A 552 -81.83 -39.69 -10.40
CA ASN A 552 -81.14 -40.87 -10.92
C ASN A 552 -80.13 -40.48 -12.02
N GLY A 553 -79.35 -41.45 -12.52
CA GLY A 553 -78.44 -41.24 -13.65
C GLY A 553 -77.25 -40.30 -13.39
N ILE A 554 -76.90 -40.08 -12.11
CA ILE A 554 -75.76 -39.24 -11.72
C ILE A 554 -74.44 -39.96 -12.04
N THR A 555 -73.34 -39.22 -12.13
CA THR A 555 -72.00 -39.80 -12.26
C THR A 555 -71.66 -40.67 -11.04
N ASN A 556 -71.14 -41.87 -11.29
CA ASN A 556 -70.81 -42.83 -10.23
C ASN A 556 -69.81 -42.24 -9.21
N GLY A 557 -70.07 -42.47 -7.92
CA GLY A 557 -69.23 -41.99 -6.82
C GLY A 557 -69.50 -40.55 -6.34
N TYR A 558 -70.44 -39.82 -6.96
CA TYR A 558 -70.86 -38.50 -6.48
C TYR A 558 -71.41 -38.58 -5.04
N ARG A 559 -71.03 -37.59 -4.22
CA ARG A 559 -71.37 -37.55 -2.79
C ARG A 559 -72.35 -36.41 -2.50
N LEU A 560 -73.43 -36.75 -1.81
CA LEU A 560 -74.47 -35.84 -1.38
C LEU A 560 -74.56 -35.89 0.15
N ILE A 561 -74.18 -34.80 0.82
CA ILE A 561 -74.44 -34.64 2.25
C ILE A 561 -75.71 -33.81 2.40
N ILE A 562 -76.76 -34.42 2.95
CA ILE A 562 -78.05 -33.79 3.24
C ILE A 562 -78.05 -33.40 4.70
N ARG A 563 -78.28 -32.12 5.02
CA ARG A 563 -78.67 -31.71 6.37
C ARG A 563 -80.09 -31.15 6.37
N CYS A 564 -80.97 -31.80 7.12
CA CYS A 564 -82.33 -31.35 7.35
C CYS A 564 -82.36 -30.20 8.36
N VAL A 565 -83.20 -29.21 8.11
CA VAL A 565 -83.63 -28.20 9.07
C VAL A 565 -85.14 -28.01 8.88
N ALA A 566 -85.92 -28.00 9.95
CA ALA A 566 -87.35 -27.80 9.90
C ALA A 566 -87.80 -26.64 10.80
N ALA A 567 -88.93 -26.03 10.46
CA ALA A 567 -89.49 -24.89 11.21
C ALA A 567 -89.97 -25.24 12.64
N ALA A 568 -90.11 -26.52 12.97
CA ALA A 568 -90.55 -27.02 14.28
C ALA A 568 -89.89 -28.38 14.61
N ALA A 569 -89.87 -28.76 15.89
CA ALA A 569 -89.45 -30.09 16.33
C ALA A 569 -90.52 -31.15 16.00
N GLY A 570 -90.11 -32.36 15.62
CA GLY A 570 -91.00 -33.42 15.11
C GLY A 570 -91.45 -33.24 13.65
N ASN A 571 -91.07 -32.12 13.01
CA ASN A 571 -91.17 -31.93 11.56
C ASN A 571 -89.82 -32.22 10.90
N GLY A 572 -89.85 -32.71 9.66
CA GLY A 572 -88.65 -33.14 8.95
C GLY A 572 -88.79 -33.19 7.43
N ILE A 573 -87.89 -33.96 6.82
CA ILE A 573 -87.84 -34.24 5.39
C ILE A 573 -87.67 -35.72 5.16
N GLU A 574 -88.55 -36.32 4.35
CA GLU A 574 -88.49 -37.73 4.01
C GLU A 574 -87.93 -37.95 2.59
N LEU A 575 -86.93 -38.82 2.48
CA LEU A 575 -86.33 -39.21 1.21
C LEU A 575 -87.24 -40.23 0.50
N VAL A 576 -87.93 -39.80 -0.56
CA VAL A 576 -88.85 -40.67 -1.32
C VAL A 576 -88.06 -41.79 -1.99
N ASN A 577 -88.24 -43.03 -1.51
CA ASN A 577 -87.65 -44.19 -2.16
C ASN A 577 -88.41 -44.54 -3.44
N GLY A 578 -88.09 -43.83 -4.53
CA GLY A 578 -88.54 -44.13 -5.90
C GLY A 578 -87.88 -45.36 -6.52
N GLY A 579 -87.39 -46.31 -5.71
CA GLY A 579 -86.57 -47.45 -6.13
C GLY A 579 -85.08 -47.15 -6.30
N ASN A 580 -84.64 -45.90 -6.04
CA ASN A 580 -83.26 -45.44 -6.22
C ASN A 580 -82.54 -45.10 -4.90
N LEU A 581 -83.00 -45.63 -3.75
CA LEU A 581 -82.47 -45.35 -2.42
C LEU A 581 -82.22 -46.63 -1.61
N SER A 582 -81.02 -46.71 -1.03
CA SER A 582 -80.57 -47.78 -0.13
C SER A 582 -80.05 -47.14 1.16
N LEU A 583 -80.90 -47.12 2.19
CA LEU A 583 -80.63 -46.48 3.47
C LEU A 583 -80.43 -47.53 4.56
N ASN A 584 -79.53 -47.26 5.51
CA ASN A 584 -79.28 -48.12 6.67
C ASN A 584 -80.24 -47.84 7.83
N GLY A 585 -80.94 -46.70 7.79
CA GLY A 585 -81.99 -46.33 8.73
C GLY A 585 -83.21 -45.72 8.02
N GLY A 586 -84.11 -45.09 8.80
CA GLY A 586 -85.32 -44.47 8.28
C GLY A 586 -85.07 -43.40 7.21
N ALA A 587 -86.03 -43.25 6.29
CA ALA A 587 -86.00 -42.26 5.21
C ALA A 587 -86.36 -40.83 5.67
N LEU A 588 -87.07 -40.71 6.80
CA LEU A 588 -87.29 -39.44 7.48
C LEU A 588 -86.00 -38.95 8.15
N LEU A 589 -85.69 -37.68 7.95
CA LEU A 589 -84.64 -36.90 8.60
C LEU A 589 -85.33 -35.79 9.40
N GLU A 590 -85.15 -35.77 10.72
CA GLU A 590 -85.72 -34.73 11.57
C GLU A 590 -84.85 -33.45 11.56
N ASN A 591 -85.33 -32.39 12.21
CA ASN A 591 -84.60 -31.13 12.29
C ASN A 591 -83.17 -31.33 12.84
N LEU A 592 -82.17 -30.80 12.12
CA LEU A 592 -80.71 -30.92 12.34
C LEU A 592 -80.05 -32.22 11.90
N ASP A 593 -80.80 -33.30 11.65
CA ASP A 593 -80.27 -34.59 11.19
C ASP A 593 -79.45 -34.43 9.91
N THR A 594 -78.37 -35.20 9.81
CA THR A 594 -77.44 -35.16 8.68
C THR A 594 -77.17 -36.56 8.15
N ILE A 595 -77.35 -36.78 6.86
CA ILE A 595 -77.07 -38.07 6.19
C ILE A 595 -76.13 -37.85 5.01
N MET A 596 -75.18 -38.77 4.83
CA MET A 596 -74.26 -38.79 3.70
C MET A 596 -74.59 -39.96 2.78
N LEU A 597 -74.91 -39.64 1.53
CA LEU A 597 -75.22 -40.58 0.47
C LEU A 597 -74.13 -40.56 -0.59
N VAL A 598 -73.90 -41.71 -1.24
CA VAL A 598 -73.11 -41.82 -2.47
C VAL A 598 -73.96 -42.44 -3.57
N TRP A 599 -73.87 -41.94 -4.79
CA TRP A 599 -74.52 -42.58 -5.93
C TRP A 599 -73.66 -43.75 -6.44
N ASP A 600 -74.13 -44.98 -6.28
CA ASP A 600 -73.60 -46.14 -7.00
C ASP A 600 -74.29 -46.24 -8.37
N GLY A 601 -73.55 -45.88 -9.42
CA GLY A 601 -73.98 -46.02 -10.81
C GLY A 601 -74.08 -47.47 -11.30
N THR A 602 -73.63 -48.46 -10.50
CA THR A 602 -73.74 -49.89 -10.81
C THR A 602 -75.14 -50.41 -10.47
N SER A 603 -75.61 -50.14 -9.25
CA SER A 603 -76.95 -50.51 -8.79
C SER A 603 -78.03 -49.47 -9.15
N ASN A 604 -77.63 -48.26 -9.58
CA ASN A 604 -78.50 -47.08 -9.71
C ASN A 604 -79.19 -46.68 -8.38
N LEU A 605 -78.43 -46.70 -7.28
CA LEU A 605 -78.91 -46.40 -5.93
C LEU A 605 -78.09 -45.29 -5.28
N TRP A 606 -78.77 -44.39 -4.57
CA TRP A 606 -78.16 -43.61 -3.50
C TRP A 606 -77.96 -44.51 -2.28
N VAL A 607 -76.71 -44.84 -1.98
CA VAL A 607 -76.32 -45.69 -0.84
C VAL A 607 -75.91 -44.82 0.33
N GLU A 608 -76.48 -45.08 1.52
CA GLU A 608 -76.10 -44.41 2.76
C GLU A 608 -74.69 -44.83 3.23
N LEU A 609 -73.79 -43.86 3.33
CA LEU A 609 -72.45 -44.02 3.90
C LEU A 609 -72.43 -43.79 5.41
N SER A 610 -73.21 -42.81 5.89
CA SER A 610 -73.35 -42.50 7.31
C SER A 610 -74.56 -41.61 7.58
N ARG A 611 -75.04 -41.61 8.82
CA ARG A 611 -75.99 -40.63 9.35
C ARG A 611 -75.60 -40.16 10.74
N SER A 612 -76.09 -38.98 11.11
CA SER A 612 -76.09 -38.41 12.45
C SER A 612 -77.51 -37.95 12.73
N ASN A 613 -78.18 -38.61 13.66
CA ASN A 613 -79.47 -38.18 14.20
C ASN A 613 -79.19 -37.33 15.44
N ASN A 614 -79.59 -36.05 15.41
CA ASN A 614 -79.30 -34.99 16.40
C ASN A 614 -77.99 -35.13 17.20
#